data_AF-A0A9Q0UWE2-F1
#
_entry.id   AF-A0A9Q0UWE2-F1
#
_cell.length_a   1.000
_cell.length_b   1.000
_cell.length_c   1.000
_cell.angle_alpha   90.00
_cell.angle_beta   90.00
_cell.angle_gamma   90.00
#
_symmetry.space_group_name_H-M   'P 1'
#
loop_
_entity.id
_entity.type
_entity.pdbx_description
1 polymer ?
#
loop_
_entity_poly.entity_id
_entity_poly.type
_entity_poly.pdbx_seq_one_letter_code
_entity_poly.pdbx_strand_id
1 'polypeptide(L)'
;MSTFAKPENALKRAEELINVGQKQDALQALHDLITSKRYRAWQKPLEKIMFKYVELCVDLRRGRFAKDGLIQYRIVCQQVNVTSLEEVIKHFMHLSTEKAEQARSQAEALEEALDVDDLEADKRPEDLMLSYVSGEKGKDRSDRELVTPWFKFLWETYRTVLEILRNNSKLEALYAMTAHRAFQFCKQYKRTTEFRRLCEIIRNHLANLNKYRDQRDRPDISAPESLQLYLDTRFEQLKVATELELWQEAFRSIEDIHGLMFMVKKTPKASLMVVYYAKLTEIFWISSSHLYHAYAWLKLFTLQKSFNKNLSQKDLQMIASSVVLAALAVAPYDHTQGASHSELENEKERNMRMANLIGFNLDLKPESREVLSRSSLLSELVSKGVMSCATQEVKDLYHLLEHEFLPLDLTTKVQPMLSKISKLGGKLASASSVPEVHLSQYVTALEKLATLRLLKQVSHVYQTMKIESFVSDDPVF
;
A
#
# COMPACT_ATOMS: atom_id res chain seq x y z
N MET A 1 -27.52 -10.01 -39.41
CA MET A 1 -27.92 -9.32 -38.17
C MET A 1 -29.33 -9.75 -37.80
N SER A 2 -29.46 -10.59 -36.77
CA SER A 2 -30.77 -11.00 -36.23
C SER A 2 -31.41 -9.82 -35.53
N THR A 3 -32.40 -9.20 -36.17
CA THR A 3 -33.11 -8.05 -35.61
C THR A 3 -34.29 -8.55 -34.80
N PHE A 4 -34.15 -8.63 -33.46
CA PHE A 4 -35.26 -9.02 -32.60
C PHE A 4 -36.29 -7.89 -32.48
N ALA A 5 -37.57 -8.25 -32.39
CA ALA A 5 -38.66 -7.31 -32.12
C ALA A 5 -38.89 -7.12 -30.60
N LYS A 6 -38.77 -8.21 -29.83
CA LYS A 6 -38.85 -8.21 -28.36
C LYS A 6 -37.54 -8.75 -27.76
N PRO A 7 -36.98 -8.10 -26.71
CA PRO A 7 -35.77 -8.57 -26.02
C PRO A 7 -35.89 -10.01 -25.51
N GLU A 8 -37.08 -10.42 -25.06
CA GLU A 8 -37.36 -11.76 -24.54
C GLU A 8 -37.09 -12.87 -25.56
N ASN A 9 -37.31 -12.59 -26.85
CA ASN A 9 -37.05 -13.54 -27.92
C ASN A 9 -35.55 -13.77 -28.14
N ALA A 10 -34.73 -12.74 -27.89
CA ALA A 10 -33.28 -12.87 -27.96
C ALA A 10 -32.75 -13.78 -26.84
N LEU A 11 -33.33 -13.69 -25.62
CA LEU A 11 -32.96 -14.55 -24.51
C LEU A 11 -33.28 -16.02 -24.81
N LYS A 12 -34.52 -16.31 -25.25
CA LYS A 12 -34.92 -17.67 -25.66
C LYS A 12 -34.02 -18.22 -26.76
N ARG A 13 -33.69 -17.40 -27.76
CA ARG A 13 -32.80 -17.81 -28.86
C ARG A 13 -31.39 -18.11 -28.36
N ALA A 14 -30.88 -17.33 -27.41
CA ALA A 14 -29.58 -17.59 -26.80
C ALA A 14 -29.60 -18.90 -25.99
N GLU A 15 -30.67 -19.19 -25.25
CA GLU A 15 -30.84 -20.46 -24.52
C GLU A 15 -30.87 -21.67 -25.46
N GLU A 16 -31.61 -21.58 -26.57
CA GLU A 16 -31.61 -22.61 -27.63
C GLU A 16 -30.20 -22.87 -28.18
N LEU A 17 -29.47 -21.81 -28.51
CA LEU A 17 -28.10 -21.90 -29.03
C LEU A 17 -27.13 -22.50 -28.00
N ILE A 18 -27.29 -22.16 -26.72
CA ILE A 18 -26.51 -22.76 -25.62
C ILE A 18 -26.79 -24.26 -25.52
N ASN A 19 -28.06 -24.69 -25.62
CA ASN A 19 -28.45 -26.09 -25.54
C ASN A 19 -27.86 -26.94 -26.68
N VAL A 20 -27.63 -26.34 -27.85
CA VAL A 20 -26.97 -26.97 -29.00
C VAL A 20 -25.43 -26.84 -28.94
N GLY A 21 -24.88 -26.25 -27.87
CA GLY A 21 -23.44 -26.06 -27.69
C GLY A 21 -22.83 -24.84 -28.40
N GLN A 22 -23.63 -24.06 -29.12
CA GLN A 22 -23.21 -22.86 -29.86
C GLN A 22 -23.14 -21.62 -28.96
N LYS A 23 -22.30 -21.68 -27.91
CA LYS A 23 -22.14 -20.58 -26.94
C LYS A 23 -21.64 -19.27 -27.58
N GLN A 24 -20.81 -19.34 -28.62
CA GLN A 24 -20.30 -18.15 -29.31
C GLN A 24 -21.41 -17.41 -30.08
N ASP A 25 -22.25 -18.14 -30.79
CA ASP A 25 -23.38 -17.56 -31.53
C ASP A 25 -24.44 -17.01 -30.57
N ALA A 26 -24.68 -17.69 -29.45
CA ALA A 26 -25.53 -17.20 -28.37
C ALA A 26 -25.01 -15.85 -27.83
N LEU A 27 -23.70 -15.74 -27.57
CA LEU A 27 -23.08 -14.50 -27.10
C LEU A 27 -23.22 -13.38 -28.13
N GLN A 28 -23.00 -13.67 -29.42
CA GLN A 28 -23.13 -12.68 -30.49
C GLN A 28 -24.59 -12.18 -30.61
N ALA A 29 -25.57 -13.07 -30.55
CA ALA A 29 -26.98 -12.71 -30.62
C ALA A 29 -27.40 -11.76 -29.49
N LEU A 30 -26.91 -11.99 -28.27
CA LEU A 30 -27.13 -11.08 -27.13
C LEU A 30 -26.34 -9.77 -27.27
N HIS A 31 -25.11 -9.82 -27.76
CA HIS A 31 -24.28 -8.63 -27.98
C HIS A 31 -24.92 -7.67 -28.98
N ASP A 32 -25.42 -8.19 -30.10
CA ASP A 32 -26.10 -7.41 -31.14
C ASP A 32 -27.35 -6.71 -30.59
N LEU A 33 -28.06 -7.35 -29.65
CA LEU A 33 -29.21 -6.75 -28.98
C LEU A 33 -28.82 -5.60 -28.06
N ILE A 34 -27.83 -5.83 -27.17
CA ILE A 34 -27.39 -4.87 -26.15
C ILE A 34 -26.76 -3.62 -26.78
N THR A 35 -26.02 -3.80 -27.88
CA THR A 35 -25.39 -2.71 -28.62
C THR A 35 -26.33 -2.01 -29.60
N SER A 36 -27.54 -2.54 -29.80
CA SER A 36 -28.52 -1.99 -30.73
C SER A 36 -29.02 -0.61 -30.29
N LYS A 37 -29.13 0.31 -31.25
CA LYS A 37 -29.73 1.64 -31.03
C LYS A 37 -31.23 1.56 -30.69
N ARG A 38 -31.90 0.43 -30.97
CA ARG A 38 -33.34 0.24 -30.75
C ARG A 38 -33.70 0.12 -29.27
N TYR A 39 -32.82 -0.47 -28.45
CA TYR A 39 -33.10 -0.81 -27.05
C TYR A 39 -32.37 0.11 -26.06
N ARG A 40 -32.53 1.42 -26.23
CA ARG A 40 -31.88 2.43 -25.37
C ARG A 40 -32.65 2.77 -24.08
N ALA A 41 -33.90 2.34 -23.95
CA ALA A 41 -34.70 2.51 -22.75
C ALA A 41 -34.62 1.25 -21.89
N TRP A 42 -34.40 1.42 -20.59
CA TRP A 42 -34.31 0.29 -19.66
C TRP A 42 -35.65 -0.46 -19.55
N GLN A 43 -35.58 -1.78 -19.54
CA GLN A 43 -36.72 -2.68 -19.37
C GLN A 43 -36.27 -3.86 -18.49
N LYS A 44 -37.17 -4.38 -17.63
CA LYS A 44 -36.86 -5.50 -16.73
C LYS A 44 -36.28 -6.76 -17.42
N PRO A 45 -36.71 -7.14 -18.65
CA PRO A 45 -36.08 -8.25 -19.37
C PRO A 45 -34.61 -8.02 -19.75
N LEU A 46 -34.17 -6.77 -19.93
CA LEU A 46 -32.78 -6.45 -20.28
C LEU A 46 -31.81 -6.83 -19.15
N GLU A 47 -32.23 -6.73 -17.90
CA GLU A 47 -31.42 -7.15 -16.76
C GLU A 47 -31.12 -8.66 -16.79
N LYS A 48 -32.14 -9.49 -17.03
CA LYS A 48 -31.97 -10.94 -17.18
C LYS A 48 -31.05 -11.29 -18.36
N ILE A 49 -31.21 -10.57 -19.46
CA ILE A 49 -30.34 -10.71 -20.64
C ILE A 49 -28.90 -10.36 -20.30
N MET A 50 -28.68 -9.28 -19.54
CA MET A 50 -27.34 -8.87 -19.11
C MET A 50 -26.67 -9.88 -18.19
N PHE A 51 -27.40 -10.49 -17.24
CA PHE A 51 -26.85 -11.57 -16.43
C PHE A 51 -26.37 -12.73 -17.31
N LYS A 52 -27.20 -13.19 -18.25
CA LYS A 52 -26.82 -14.29 -19.15
C LYS A 52 -25.69 -13.91 -20.10
N TYR A 53 -25.69 -12.67 -20.59
CA TYR A 53 -24.65 -12.14 -21.46
C TYR A 53 -23.28 -12.14 -20.77
N VAL A 54 -23.24 -11.67 -19.52
CA VAL A 54 -22.02 -11.62 -18.71
C VAL A 54 -21.52 -13.03 -18.38
N GLU A 55 -22.42 -13.98 -18.04
CA GLU A 55 -22.05 -15.39 -17.86
C GLU A 55 -21.32 -15.95 -19.08
N LEU A 56 -21.88 -15.76 -20.27
CA LEU A 56 -21.26 -16.21 -21.52
C LEU A 56 -19.93 -15.50 -21.79
N CYS A 57 -19.80 -14.21 -21.45
CA CYS A 57 -18.55 -13.48 -21.59
C CYS A 57 -17.45 -14.07 -20.70
N VAL A 58 -17.77 -14.47 -19.46
CA VAL A 58 -16.83 -15.09 -18.51
C VAL A 58 -16.45 -16.49 -18.98
N ASP A 59 -17.44 -17.33 -19.29
CA ASP A 59 -17.24 -18.71 -19.77
C ASP A 59 -16.31 -18.77 -20.99
N LEU A 60 -16.49 -17.85 -21.94
CA LEU A 60 -15.72 -17.78 -23.17
C LEU A 60 -14.47 -16.88 -23.07
N ARG A 61 -14.21 -16.28 -21.90
CA ARG A 61 -13.14 -15.31 -21.64
C ARG A 61 -13.13 -14.14 -22.64
N ARG A 62 -14.31 -13.68 -23.08
CA ARG A 62 -14.49 -12.59 -24.04
C ARG A 62 -14.60 -11.23 -23.35
N GLY A 63 -13.50 -10.77 -22.73
CA GLY A 63 -13.48 -9.52 -21.95
C GLY A 63 -13.83 -8.26 -22.74
N ARG A 64 -13.48 -8.20 -24.04
CA ARG A 64 -13.85 -7.08 -24.92
C ARG A 64 -15.37 -6.95 -25.09
N PHE A 65 -16.05 -8.08 -25.29
CA PHE A 65 -17.51 -8.14 -25.38
C PHE A 65 -18.14 -7.64 -24.06
N ALA A 66 -17.67 -8.15 -22.92
CA ALA A 66 -18.14 -7.70 -21.61
C ALA A 66 -18.00 -6.18 -21.45
N LYS A 67 -16.83 -5.61 -21.78
CA LYS A 67 -16.59 -4.17 -21.71
C LYS A 67 -17.59 -3.39 -22.56
N ASP A 68 -17.72 -3.73 -23.84
CA ASP A 68 -18.58 -3.00 -24.77
C ASP A 68 -20.06 -3.10 -24.35
N GLY A 69 -20.51 -4.31 -23.98
CA GLY A 69 -21.87 -4.55 -23.50
C GLY A 69 -22.19 -3.79 -22.21
N LEU A 70 -21.28 -3.79 -21.23
CA LEU A 70 -21.50 -3.08 -19.96
C LEU A 70 -21.45 -1.55 -20.12
N ILE A 71 -20.64 -1.01 -21.04
CA ILE A 71 -20.67 0.43 -21.37
C ILE A 71 -22.03 0.81 -21.94
N GLN A 72 -22.57 0.02 -22.88
CA GLN A 72 -23.90 0.29 -23.42
C GLN A 72 -24.98 0.13 -22.36
N TYR A 73 -24.90 -0.92 -21.53
CA TYR A 73 -25.87 -1.13 -20.45
C TYR A 73 -25.85 -0.01 -19.42
N ARG A 74 -24.66 0.54 -19.09
CA ARG A 74 -24.54 1.73 -18.25
C ARG A 74 -25.31 2.91 -18.82
N ILE A 75 -25.20 3.17 -20.13
CA ILE A 75 -25.93 4.26 -20.79
C ILE A 75 -27.44 4.06 -20.66
N VAL A 76 -27.93 2.82 -20.83
CA VAL A 76 -29.36 2.47 -20.70
C VAL A 76 -29.88 2.65 -19.27
N CYS A 77 -29.08 2.26 -18.27
CA CYS A 77 -29.48 2.26 -16.86
C CYS A 77 -29.32 3.63 -16.17
N GLN A 78 -28.42 4.50 -16.67
CA GLN A 78 -27.95 5.70 -15.96
C GLN A 78 -29.06 6.56 -15.37
N GLN A 79 -30.17 6.78 -16.11
CA GLN A 79 -31.25 7.67 -15.69
C GLN A 79 -32.40 6.95 -14.98
N VAL A 80 -32.53 5.63 -15.14
CA VAL A 80 -33.74 4.89 -14.74
C VAL A 80 -33.47 3.96 -13.56
N ASN A 81 -32.48 3.07 -13.69
CA ASN A 81 -32.23 2.03 -12.70
C ASN A 81 -30.74 1.69 -12.61
N VAL A 82 -30.00 2.54 -11.90
CA VAL A 82 -28.55 2.36 -11.67
C VAL A 82 -28.27 1.10 -10.83
N THR A 83 -29.19 0.71 -9.94
CA THR A 83 -29.07 -0.51 -9.13
C THR A 83 -29.01 -1.77 -9.98
N SER A 84 -29.72 -1.81 -11.11
CA SER A 84 -29.63 -2.94 -12.05
C SER A 84 -28.21 -3.11 -12.64
N LEU A 85 -27.53 -1.99 -12.93
CA LEU A 85 -26.13 -2.04 -13.37
C LEU A 85 -25.21 -2.55 -12.25
N GLU A 86 -25.45 -2.11 -11.03
CA GLU A 86 -24.69 -2.55 -9.85
C GLU A 86 -24.77 -4.07 -9.65
N GLU A 87 -25.97 -4.65 -9.69
CA GLU A 87 -26.14 -6.11 -9.52
C GLU A 87 -25.51 -6.93 -10.65
N VAL A 88 -25.63 -6.47 -11.89
CA VAL A 88 -24.95 -7.11 -13.04
C VAL A 88 -23.42 -7.06 -12.89
N ILE A 89 -22.87 -5.94 -12.42
CA ILE A 89 -21.43 -5.80 -12.19
C ILE A 89 -20.95 -6.67 -11.02
N LYS A 90 -21.71 -6.76 -9.93
CA LYS A 90 -21.42 -7.67 -8.82
C LYS A 90 -21.35 -9.13 -9.29
N HIS A 91 -22.33 -9.55 -10.10
CA HIS A 91 -22.36 -10.90 -10.68
C HIS A 91 -21.18 -11.14 -11.62
N PHE A 92 -20.85 -10.18 -12.49
CA PHE A 92 -19.70 -10.28 -13.39
C PHE A 92 -18.39 -10.52 -12.64
N MET A 93 -18.14 -9.71 -11.59
CA MET A 93 -16.96 -9.86 -10.76
C MET A 93 -16.96 -11.18 -10.01
N HIS A 94 -18.09 -11.59 -9.44
CA HIS A 94 -18.20 -12.85 -8.71
C HIS A 94 -17.86 -14.06 -9.58
N LEU A 95 -18.47 -14.18 -10.75
CA LEU A 95 -18.19 -15.26 -11.70
C LEU A 95 -16.73 -15.25 -12.18
N SER A 96 -16.17 -14.07 -12.42
CA SER A 96 -14.77 -13.93 -12.84
C SER A 96 -13.81 -14.40 -11.75
N THR A 97 -14.10 -14.07 -10.48
CA THR A 97 -13.32 -14.53 -9.32
C THR A 97 -13.45 -16.03 -9.14
N GLU A 98 -14.67 -16.57 -9.18
CA GLU A 98 -14.93 -18.00 -9.01
C GLU A 98 -14.19 -18.83 -10.08
N LYS A 99 -14.20 -18.40 -11.35
CA LYS A 99 -13.45 -19.09 -12.41
C LYS A 99 -11.94 -19.02 -12.22
N ALA A 100 -11.41 -17.91 -11.71
CA ALA A 100 -9.99 -17.79 -11.41
C ALA A 100 -9.58 -18.68 -10.23
N GLU A 101 -10.41 -18.78 -9.20
CA GLU A 101 -10.22 -19.68 -8.06
C GLU A 101 -10.32 -21.14 -8.48
N GLN A 102 -11.32 -21.51 -9.30
CA GLN A 102 -11.44 -22.86 -9.87
C GLN A 102 -10.20 -23.25 -10.68
N ALA A 103 -9.71 -22.35 -11.55
CA ALA A 103 -8.51 -22.61 -12.34
C ALA A 103 -7.27 -22.83 -11.46
N ARG A 104 -7.17 -22.07 -10.37
CA ARG A 104 -6.10 -22.24 -9.38
C ARG A 104 -6.20 -23.59 -8.67
N SER A 105 -7.37 -23.93 -8.13
CA SER A 105 -7.57 -25.21 -7.45
C SER A 105 -7.35 -26.40 -8.38
N GLN A 106 -7.67 -26.28 -9.66
CA GLN A 106 -7.36 -27.29 -10.66
C GLN A 106 -5.85 -27.44 -10.90
N ALA A 107 -5.10 -26.33 -10.95
CA ALA A 107 -3.65 -26.37 -11.09
C ALA A 107 -2.98 -26.97 -9.83
N GLU A 108 -3.45 -26.59 -8.63
CA GLU A 108 -2.98 -27.16 -7.35
C GLU A 108 -3.29 -28.67 -7.26
N ALA A 109 -4.49 -29.11 -7.63
CA ALA A 109 -4.84 -30.53 -7.65
C ALA A 109 -4.06 -31.35 -8.69
N LEU A 110 -3.75 -30.74 -9.85
CA LEU A 110 -2.90 -31.37 -10.86
C LEU A 110 -1.46 -31.52 -10.35
N GLU A 111 -0.94 -30.50 -9.66
CA GLU A 111 0.37 -30.57 -9.01
C GLU A 111 0.40 -31.66 -7.93
N GLU A 112 -0.59 -31.71 -7.03
CA GLU A 112 -0.67 -32.76 -6.01
C GLU A 112 -0.75 -34.17 -6.64
N ALA A 113 -1.50 -34.33 -7.73
CA ALA A 113 -1.59 -35.61 -8.43
C ALA A 113 -0.28 -36.00 -9.14
N LEU A 114 0.51 -35.02 -9.59
CA LEU A 114 1.84 -35.23 -10.19
C LEU A 114 2.94 -35.40 -9.12
N ASP A 115 2.76 -34.86 -7.93
CA ASP A 115 3.66 -35.01 -6.77
C ASP A 115 3.51 -36.39 -6.09
N VAL A 116 2.46 -37.14 -6.45
CA VAL A 116 2.43 -38.61 -6.30
C VAL A 116 3.26 -39.25 -7.42
N ASP A 117 4.52 -38.83 -7.54
CA ASP A 117 5.46 -39.49 -8.44
C ASP A 117 5.94 -40.76 -7.75
N ASP A 118 5.68 -41.88 -8.42
CA ASP A 118 6.28 -43.18 -8.16
C ASP A 118 7.80 -42.99 -7.98
N LEU A 119 8.36 -43.50 -6.87
CA LEU A 119 9.79 -43.34 -6.54
C LEU A 119 10.72 -43.92 -7.62
N GLU A 120 10.18 -44.67 -8.57
CA GLU A 120 10.87 -45.29 -9.72
C GLU A 120 10.69 -44.53 -11.06
N ALA A 121 9.91 -43.43 -11.11
CA ALA A 121 9.75 -42.65 -12.33
C ALA A 121 10.99 -41.75 -12.57
N ASP A 122 11.89 -42.21 -13.45
CA ASP A 122 13.04 -41.42 -13.89
C ASP A 122 12.59 -40.04 -14.42
N LYS A 123 13.20 -38.97 -13.90
CA LYS A 123 12.99 -37.60 -14.39
C LYS A 123 13.19 -37.58 -15.90
N ARG A 124 12.13 -37.21 -16.62
CA ARG A 124 12.14 -37.15 -18.08
C ARG A 124 13.32 -36.29 -18.57
N PRO A 125 14.12 -36.76 -19.54
CA PRO A 125 15.25 -35.99 -20.08
C PRO A 125 14.88 -34.57 -20.52
N GLU A 126 13.64 -34.37 -20.99
CA GLU A 126 13.10 -33.07 -21.38
C GLU A 126 12.97 -32.10 -20.18
N ASP A 127 12.58 -32.58 -19.00
CA ASP A 127 12.47 -31.75 -17.79
C ASP A 127 13.83 -31.33 -17.25
N LEU A 128 14.80 -32.25 -17.34
CA LEU A 128 16.20 -31.93 -17.03
C LEU A 128 16.73 -30.85 -17.98
N MET A 129 16.54 -31.00 -19.30
CA MET A 129 16.96 -30.00 -20.29
C MET A 129 16.31 -28.63 -20.05
N LEU A 130 15.00 -28.59 -19.77
CA LEU A 130 14.30 -27.34 -19.52
C LEU A 130 14.72 -26.67 -18.21
N SER A 131 15.15 -27.44 -17.20
CA SER A 131 15.71 -26.90 -15.94
C SER A 131 17.07 -26.21 -16.12
N TYR A 132 17.86 -26.60 -17.13
CA TYR A 132 19.13 -25.94 -17.47
C TYR A 132 18.95 -24.65 -18.29
N VAL A 133 17.87 -24.56 -19.08
CA VAL A 133 17.58 -23.38 -19.94
C VAL A 133 16.72 -22.34 -19.22
N SER A 134 15.81 -22.80 -18.36
CA SER A 134 14.90 -21.95 -17.59
C SER A 134 14.93 -22.37 -16.13
N GLY A 135 15.04 -21.42 -15.21
CA GLY A 135 14.84 -21.69 -13.77
C GLY A 135 13.39 -21.99 -13.39
N GLU A 136 12.48 -22.11 -14.37
CA GLU A 136 11.04 -22.36 -14.18
C GLU A 136 10.80 -23.85 -13.85
N LYS A 137 10.20 -24.11 -12.67
CA LYS A 137 9.82 -25.46 -12.23
C LYS A 137 8.55 -25.94 -12.93
N GLY A 138 8.21 -27.22 -12.80
CA GLY A 138 6.96 -27.79 -13.35
C GLY A 138 5.70 -27.02 -12.92
N LYS A 139 5.62 -26.63 -11.64
CA LYS A 139 4.57 -25.76 -11.07
C LYS A 139 4.41 -24.42 -11.79
N ASP A 140 5.51 -23.74 -12.11
CA ASP A 140 5.47 -22.43 -12.76
C ASP A 140 4.89 -22.54 -14.20
N ARG A 141 5.04 -23.71 -14.83
CA ARG A 141 4.51 -23.98 -16.17
C ARG A 141 3.01 -24.26 -16.15
N SER A 142 2.53 -25.12 -15.24
CA SER A 142 1.10 -25.39 -15.07
C SER A 142 0.33 -24.12 -14.69
N ASP A 143 0.88 -23.31 -13.79
CA ASP A 143 0.32 -22.01 -13.42
C ASP A 143 0.29 -21.03 -14.62
N ARG A 144 1.29 -21.08 -15.50
CA ARG A 144 1.32 -20.23 -16.68
C ARG A 144 0.31 -20.62 -17.74
N GLU A 145 0.00 -21.91 -17.86
CA GLU A 145 -0.96 -22.43 -18.83
C GLU A 145 -2.40 -22.31 -18.34
N LEU A 146 -2.69 -22.76 -17.11
CA LEU A 146 -4.05 -22.86 -16.59
C LEU A 146 -4.49 -21.59 -15.86
N VAL A 147 -3.66 -21.08 -14.94
CA VAL A 147 -4.07 -20.03 -13.99
C VAL A 147 -3.88 -18.63 -14.59
N THR A 148 -2.74 -18.38 -15.24
CA THR A 148 -2.38 -17.05 -15.76
C THR A 148 -3.40 -16.46 -16.73
N PRO A 149 -4.02 -17.20 -17.66
CA PRO A 149 -5.08 -16.66 -18.51
C PRO A 149 -6.29 -16.15 -17.72
N TRP A 150 -6.69 -16.86 -16.66
CA TRP A 150 -7.80 -16.45 -15.80
C TRP A 150 -7.44 -15.26 -14.91
N PHE A 151 -6.21 -15.19 -14.41
CA PHE A 151 -5.74 -14.01 -13.68
C PHE A 151 -5.67 -12.77 -14.58
N LYS A 152 -5.21 -12.90 -15.82
CA LYS A 152 -5.25 -11.82 -16.82
C LYS A 152 -6.67 -11.37 -17.09
N PHE A 153 -7.60 -12.32 -17.24
CA PHE A 153 -9.02 -12.02 -17.45
C PHE A 153 -9.63 -11.30 -16.24
N LEU A 154 -9.41 -11.81 -15.02
CA LEU A 154 -9.90 -11.21 -13.78
C LEU A 154 -9.34 -9.80 -13.54
N TRP A 155 -8.04 -9.60 -13.77
CA TRP A 155 -7.42 -8.28 -13.74
C TRP A 155 -8.09 -7.31 -14.72
N GLU A 156 -8.31 -7.75 -15.96
CA GLU A 156 -8.98 -6.93 -16.99
C GLU A 156 -10.44 -6.63 -16.63
N THR A 157 -11.12 -7.57 -15.96
CA THR A 157 -12.47 -7.38 -15.38
C THR A 157 -12.44 -6.25 -14.35
N TYR A 158 -11.54 -6.29 -13.36
CA TYR A 158 -11.42 -5.20 -12.38
C TYR A 158 -11.14 -3.85 -13.04
N ARG A 159 -10.19 -3.80 -13.99
CA ARG A 159 -9.88 -2.58 -14.74
C ARG A 159 -11.09 -2.03 -15.48
N THR A 160 -11.82 -2.91 -16.19
CA THR A 160 -13.02 -2.55 -16.96
C THR A 160 -14.13 -2.03 -16.05
N VAL A 161 -14.37 -2.71 -14.93
CA VAL A 161 -15.39 -2.29 -13.96
C VAL A 161 -15.05 -0.91 -13.38
N LEU A 162 -13.81 -0.67 -12.95
CA LEU A 162 -13.40 0.64 -12.44
C LEU A 162 -13.58 1.76 -13.47
N GLU A 163 -13.26 1.49 -14.74
CA GLU A 163 -13.45 2.44 -15.84
C GLU A 163 -14.94 2.76 -16.08
N ILE A 164 -15.83 1.78 -15.93
CA ILE A 164 -17.28 1.93 -16.10
C ILE A 164 -17.90 2.69 -14.91
N LEU A 165 -17.43 2.42 -13.71
CA LEU A 165 -17.98 2.98 -12.48
C LEU A 165 -17.48 4.41 -12.16
N ARG A 166 -16.39 4.86 -12.78
CA ARG A 166 -15.78 6.17 -12.46
C ARG A 166 -16.76 7.33 -12.66
N ASN A 167 -16.52 8.41 -11.91
CA ASN A 167 -17.23 9.69 -11.99
C ASN A 167 -18.76 9.57 -11.89
N ASN A 168 -19.28 8.64 -11.08
CA ASN A 168 -20.70 8.52 -10.80
C ASN A 168 -20.95 8.43 -9.29
N SER A 169 -21.61 9.43 -8.72
CA SER A 169 -21.88 9.56 -7.28
C SER A 169 -22.75 8.43 -6.71
N LYS A 170 -23.59 7.79 -7.54
CA LYS A 170 -24.43 6.66 -7.09
C LYS A 170 -23.68 5.34 -7.04
N LEU A 171 -22.49 5.27 -7.64
CA LEU A 171 -21.71 4.03 -7.81
C LEU A 171 -20.38 4.06 -7.04
N GLU A 172 -20.15 5.08 -6.21
CA GLU A 172 -18.89 5.27 -5.48
C GLU A 172 -18.58 4.09 -4.54
N ALA A 173 -19.59 3.58 -3.84
CA ALA A 173 -19.43 2.45 -2.93
C ALA A 173 -19.00 1.18 -3.70
N LEU A 174 -19.61 0.91 -4.85
CA LEU A 174 -19.26 -0.21 -5.70
C LEU A 174 -17.86 -0.03 -6.33
N TYR A 175 -17.49 1.20 -6.70
CA TYR A 175 -16.16 1.53 -7.19
C TYR A 175 -15.09 1.25 -6.12
N ALA A 176 -15.31 1.73 -4.89
CA ALA A 176 -14.40 1.50 -3.76
C ALA A 176 -14.27 0.00 -3.45
N MET A 177 -15.39 -0.73 -3.37
CA MET A 177 -15.39 -2.18 -3.17
C MET A 177 -14.60 -2.91 -4.28
N THR A 178 -14.77 -2.49 -5.54
CA THR A 178 -14.04 -3.06 -6.67
C THR A 178 -12.53 -2.81 -6.54
N ALA A 179 -12.12 -1.59 -6.18
CA ALA A 179 -10.72 -1.25 -5.97
C ALA A 179 -10.10 -2.08 -4.84
N HIS A 180 -10.81 -2.24 -3.71
CA HIS A 180 -10.36 -3.04 -2.57
C HIS A 180 -10.20 -4.51 -2.95
N ARG A 181 -11.17 -5.09 -3.66
CA ARG A 181 -11.06 -6.48 -4.17
C ARG A 181 -9.89 -6.63 -5.13
N ALA A 182 -9.64 -5.65 -6.00
CA ALA A 182 -8.50 -5.67 -6.91
C ALA A 182 -7.15 -5.55 -6.17
N PHE A 183 -7.06 -4.76 -5.10
CA PHE A 183 -5.89 -4.73 -4.23
C PHE A 183 -5.64 -6.08 -3.55
N GLN A 184 -6.69 -6.69 -2.99
CA GLN A 184 -6.59 -8.00 -2.34
C GLN A 184 -6.22 -9.11 -3.32
N PHE A 185 -6.76 -9.09 -4.54
CA PHE A 185 -6.29 -9.95 -5.63
C PHE A 185 -4.79 -9.77 -5.89
N CYS A 186 -4.33 -8.52 -6.02
CA CYS A 186 -2.90 -8.28 -6.26
C CYS A 186 -2.03 -8.73 -5.10
N LYS A 187 -2.49 -8.56 -3.85
CA LYS A 187 -1.82 -9.03 -2.63
C LYS A 187 -1.72 -10.56 -2.59
N GLN A 188 -2.87 -11.24 -2.68
CA GLN A 188 -2.99 -12.68 -2.54
C GLN A 188 -2.14 -13.44 -3.56
N TYR A 189 -2.07 -12.93 -4.79
CA TYR A 189 -1.34 -13.56 -5.89
C TYR A 189 -0.03 -12.85 -6.24
N LYS A 190 0.46 -11.96 -5.37
CA LYS A 190 1.73 -11.22 -5.50
C LYS A 190 1.91 -10.53 -6.88
N ARG A 191 0.83 -9.99 -7.44
CA ARG A 191 0.79 -9.31 -8.75
C ARG A 191 1.22 -7.85 -8.65
N THR A 192 2.51 -7.63 -8.41
CA THR A 192 3.06 -6.27 -8.17
C THR A 192 2.96 -5.34 -9.39
N THR A 193 2.99 -5.89 -10.61
CA THR A 193 2.86 -5.11 -11.86
C THR A 193 1.45 -4.55 -12.03
N GLU A 194 0.43 -5.37 -11.80
CA GLU A 194 -0.97 -5.00 -11.83
C GLU A 194 -1.30 -4.03 -10.70
N PHE A 195 -0.76 -4.24 -9.50
CA PHE A 195 -0.92 -3.32 -8.37
C PHE A 195 -0.45 -1.89 -8.72
N ARG A 196 0.76 -1.73 -9.26
CA ARG A 196 1.27 -0.40 -9.67
C ARG A 196 0.37 0.24 -10.74
N ARG A 197 -0.11 -0.55 -11.71
CA ARG A 197 -1.06 -0.08 -12.73
C ARG A 197 -2.39 0.34 -12.11
N LEU A 198 -2.89 -0.40 -11.12
CA LEU A 198 -4.12 -0.09 -10.40
C LEU A 198 -4.02 1.26 -9.67
N CYS A 199 -2.94 1.49 -8.93
CA CYS A 199 -2.71 2.76 -8.25
C CYS A 199 -2.73 3.93 -9.24
N GLU A 200 -2.07 3.77 -10.39
CA GLU A 200 -2.03 4.77 -11.45
C GLU A 200 -3.42 5.01 -12.08
N ILE A 201 -4.23 3.97 -12.30
CA ILE A 201 -5.62 4.11 -12.74
C ILE A 201 -6.42 4.95 -11.74
N ILE A 202 -6.32 4.65 -10.43
CA ILE A 202 -7.09 5.37 -9.40
C ILE A 202 -6.59 6.83 -9.25
N ARG A 203 -5.30 7.12 -9.45
CA ARG A 203 -4.79 8.50 -9.54
C ARG A 203 -5.38 9.24 -10.73
N ASN A 204 -5.34 8.63 -11.91
CA ASN A 204 -5.89 9.22 -13.13
C ASN A 204 -7.39 9.46 -13.02
N HIS A 205 -8.14 8.58 -12.37
CA HIS A 205 -9.57 8.79 -12.12
C HIS A 205 -9.82 10.00 -11.23
N LEU A 206 -9.07 10.16 -10.13
CA LEU A 206 -9.17 11.33 -9.26
C LEU A 206 -8.75 12.63 -9.97
N ALA A 207 -7.67 12.59 -10.76
CA ALA A 207 -7.22 13.73 -11.57
C ALA A 207 -8.29 14.15 -12.60
N ASN A 208 -8.91 13.18 -13.29
CA ASN A 208 -10.01 13.43 -14.22
C ASN A 208 -11.23 14.02 -13.51
N LEU A 209 -11.58 13.49 -12.34
CA LEU A 209 -12.67 14.02 -11.51
C LEU A 209 -12.45 15.49 -11.13
N ASN A 210 -11.19 15.90 -10.90
CA ASN A 210 -10.85 17.30 -10.59
C ASN A 210 -10.83 18.20 -11.82
N LYS A 211 -10.43 17.67 -12.98
CA LYS A 211 -10.37 18.39 -14.26
C LYS A 211 -11.76 18.71 -14.79
N TYR A 212 -12.72 17.79 -14.68
CA TYR A 212 -14.06 17.93 -15.25
C TYR A 212 -15.11 18.19 -14.15
N ARG A 213 -15.12 19.42 -13.62
CA ARG A 213 -15.98 19.78 -12.48
C ARG A 213 -17.47 19.82 -12.79
N ASP A 214 -17.83 20.12 -14.03
CA ASP A 214 -19.22 20.34 -14.47
C ASP A 214 -19.94 19.05 -14.93
N GLN A 215 -19.33 17.88 -14.72
CA GLN A 215 -19.96 16.60 -15.07
C GLN A 215 -21.22 16.36 -14.23
N ARG A 216 -22.31 15.95 -14.90
CA ARG A 216 -23.53 15.48 -14.25
C ARG A 216 -23.24 14.20 -13.46
N ASP A 217 -23.89 14.03 -12.31
CA ASP A 217 -23.73 12.89 -11.39
C ASP A 217 -22.30 12.72 -10.84
N ARG A 218 -21.50 13.80 -10.84
CA ARG A 218 -20.13 13.80 -10.32
C ARG A 218 -20.09 13.59 -8.80
N PRO A 219 -19.23 12.69 -8.29
CA PRO A 219 -18.84 12.64 -6.89
C PRO A 219 -18.48 13.99 -6.26
N ASP A 220 -19.06 14.29 -5.11
CA ASP A 220 -18.63 15.43 -4.28
C ASP A 220 -17.65 14.96 -3.20
N ILE A 221 -16.35 15.15 -3.47
CA ILE A 221 -15.27 14.76 -2.55
C ILE A 221 -15.31 15.56 -1.23
N SER A 222 -16.03 16.69 -1.18
CA SER A 222 -16.18 17.46 0.06
C SER A 222 -17.22 16.84 1.01
N ALA A 223 -18.14 16.03 0.47
CA ALA A 223 -19.16 15.30 1.20
C ALA A 223 -18.50 14.23 2.10
N PRO A 224 -18.88 14.10 3.38
CA PRO A 224 -18.22 13.18 4.32
C PRO A 224 -18.22 11.72 3.87
N GLU A 225 -19.33 11.24 3.31
CA GLU A 225 -19.48 9.84 2.87
C GLU A 225 -18.59 9.52 1.67
N SER A 226 -18.63 10.36 0.63
CA SER A 226 -17.75 10.22 -0.53
C SER A 226 -16.29 10.34 -0.11
N LEU A 227 -15.92 11.37 0.68
CA LEU A 227 -14.54 11.54 1.17
C LEU A 227 -14.03 10.30 1.91
N GLN A 228 -14.87 9.71 2.76
CA GLN A 228 -14.53 8.50 3.51
C GLN A 228 -14.20 7.33 2.55
N LEU A 229 -14.98 7.13 1.49
CA LEU A 229 -14.72 6.08 0.48
C LEU A 229 -13.38 6.28 -0.25
N TYR A 230 -13.07 7.51 -0.68
CA TYR A 230 -11.77 7.80 -1.32
C TYR A 230 -10.62 7.58 -0.34
N LEU A 231 -10.78 8.07 0.89
CA LEU A 231 -9.75 7.98 1.91
C LEU A 231 -9.47 6.52 2.30
N ASP A 232 -10.51 5.72 2.56
CA ASP A 232 -10.38 4.30 2.88
C ASP A 232 -9.72 3.54 1.73
N THR A 233 -10.04 3.87 0.48
CA THR A 233 -9.36 3.31 -0.69
C THR A 233 -7.87 3.64 -0.74
N ARG A 234 -7.48 4.88 -0.39
CA ARG A 234 -6.05 5.26 -0.33
C ARG A 234 -5.31 4.62 0.84
N PHE A 235 -5.96 4.47 1.98
CA PHE A 235 -5.36 3.76 3.12
C PHE A 235 -5.20 2.27 2.84
N GLU A 236 -6.15 1.65 2.15
CA GLU A 236 -6.02 0.26 1.72
C GLU A 236 -4.91 0.10 0.68
N GLN A 237 -4.80 1.02 -0.28
CA GLN A 237 -3.68 1.10 -1.23
C GLN A 237 -2.34 1.17 -0.49
N LEU A 238 -2.21 2.05 0.51
CA LEU A 238 -0.99 2.18 1.31
C LEU A 238 -0.64 0.89 2.05
N LYS A 239 -1.61 0.26 2.73
CA LYS A 239 -1.38 -1.00 3.45
C LYS A 239 -0.89 -2.10 2.52
N VAL A 240 -1.60 -2.33 1.41
CA VAL A 240 -1.23 -3.39 0.45
C VAL A 240 0.11 -3.08 -0.22
N ALA A 241 0.43 -1.81 -0.50
CA ALA A 241 1.74 -1.43 -1.02
C ALA A 241 2.87 -1.79 -0.06
N THR A 242 2.68 -1.56 1.25
CA THR A 242 3.68 -1.94 2.27
C THR A 242 3.81 -3.45 2.45
N GLU A 243 2.70 -4.20 2.42
CA GLU A 243 2.71 -5.67 2.52
C GLU A 243 3.32 -6.36 1.29
N LEU A 244 3.23 -5.73 0.11
CA LEU A 244 3.92 -6.16 -1.11
C LEU A 244 5.35 -5.60 -1.21
N GLU A 245 5.83 -4.89 -0.18
CA GLU A 245 7.17 -4.28 -0.12
C GLU A 245 7.46 -3.32 -1.30
N LEU A 246 6.41 -2.69 -1.84
CA LEU A 246 6.51 -1.72 -2.91
C LEU A 246 6.74 -0.32 -2.35
N TRP A 247 7.89 -0.10 -1.71
CA TRP A 247 8.19 1.09 -0.89
C TRP A 247 8.04 2.42 -1.62
N GLN A 248 8.42 2.50 -2.90
CA GLN A 248 8.20 3.69 -3.73
C GLN A 248 6.70 3.97 -3.94
N GLU A 249 5.90 2.93 -4.17
CA GLU A 249 4.45 3.05 -4.37
C GLU A 249 3.72 3.32 -3.05
N ALA A 250 4.21 2.77 -1.94
CA ALA A 250 3.74 3.09 -0.60
C ALA A 250 3.97 4.58 -0.29
N PHE A 251 5.16 5.11 -0.61
CA PHE A 251 5.43 6.54 -0.46
C PHE A 251 4.53 7.40 -1.37
N ARG A 252 4.34 7.04 -2.64
CA ARG A 252 3.36 7.75 -3.51
C ARG A 252 1.93 7.70 -2.95
N SER A 253 1.55 6.61 -2.27
CA SER A 253 0.25 6.47 -1.63
C SER A 253 0.08 7.42 -0.43
N ILE A 254 1.15 7.67 0.33
CA ILE A 254 1.18 8.71 1.38
C ILE A 254 0.90 10.09 0.77
N GLU A 255 1.51 10.38 -0.38
CA GLU A 255 1.30 11.64 -1.09
C GLU A 255 -0.10 11.76 -1.66
N ASP A 256 -0.67 10.66 -2.14
CA ASP A 256 -2.06 10.61 -2.58
C ASP A 256 -3.03 10.92 -1.43
N ILE A 257 -2.76 10.39 -0.22
CA ILE A 257 -3.55 10.69 0.99
C ILE A 257 -3.41 12.17 1.36
N HIS A 258 -2.18 12.67 1.49
CA HIS A 258 -1.93 14.08 1.83
C HIS A 258 -2.55 15.01 0.78
N GLY A 259 -2.37 14.74 -0.50
CA GLY A 259 -2.92 15.50 -1.62
C GLY A 259 -4.45 15.53 -1.62
N LEU A 260 -5.11 14.38 -1.38
CA LEU A 260 -6.57 14.32 -1.24
C LEU A 260 -7.05 15.23 -0.09
N MET A 261 -6.41 15.14 1.07
CA MET A 261 -6.79 15.93 2.25
C MET A 261 -6.45 17.41 2.08
N PHE A 262 -5.38 17.72 1.35
CA PHE A 262 -5.00 19.09 0.97
C PHE A 262 -6.05 19.73 0.05
N MET A 263 -6.67 18.96 -0.85
CA MET A 263 -7.75 19.46 -1.71
C MET A 263 -9.00 19.82 -0.92
N VAL A 264 -9.40 18.98 0.05
CA VAL A 264 -10.63 19.19 0.84
C VAL A 264 -10.43 20.02 2.10
N LYS A 265 -9.18 20.36 2.44
CA LYS A 265 -8.80 21.13 3.65
C LYS A 265 -9.38 20.53 4.94
N LYS A 266 -9.32 19.21 5.07
CA LYS A 266 -9.77 18.46 6.26
C LYS A 266 -8.65 17.54 6.72
N THR A 267 -8.57 17.28 8.01
CA THR A 267 -7.68 16.26 8.57
C THR A 267 -8.43 14.92 8.72
N PRO A 268 -7.80 13.78 8.41
CA PRO A 268 -8.38 12.46 8.67
C PRO A 268 -8.69 12.25 10.15
N LYS A 269 -9.56 11.28 10.44
CA LYS A 269 -9.81 10.80 11.80
C LYS A 269 -8.51 10.31 12.43
N ALA A 270 -8.36 10.50 13.75
CA ALA A 270 -7.16 10.12 14.48
C ALA A 270 -6.77 8.66 14.25
N SER A 271 -7.73 7.73 14.21
CA SER A 271 -7.48 6.30 13.93
C SER A 271 -6.76 6.04 12.61
N LEU A 272 -7.13 6.77 11.54
CA LEU A 272 -6.45 6.69 10.24
C LEU A 272 -5.08 7.34 10.28
N MET A 273 -4.94 8.46 10.99
CA MET A 273 -3.64 9.13 11.17
C MET A 273 -2.63 8.26 11.92
N VAL A 274 -3.06 7.42 12.86
CA VAL A 274 -2.17 6.45 13.51
C VAL A 274 -1.61 5.45 12.48
N VAL A 275 -2.46 4.94 11.58
CA VAL A 275 -2.01 4.06 10.48
C VAL A 275 -1.06 4.78 9.53
N TYR A 276 -1.37 6.04 9.18
CA TYR A 276 -0.54 6.87 8.31
C TYR A 276 0.89 7.00 8.87
N TYR A 277 1.02 7.41 10.14
CA TYR A 277 2.34 7.56 10.76
C TYR A 277 3.04 6.22 11.00
N ALA A 278 2.31 5.17 11.37
CA ALA A 278 2.89 3.83 11.50
C ALA A 278 3.50 3.33 10.17
N LYS A 279 2.85 3.61 9.04
CA LYS A 279 3.43 3.28 7.72
C LYS A 279 4.57 4.20 7.31
N LEU A 280 4.54 5.48 7.70
CA LEU A 280 5.67 6.38 7.49
C LEU A 280 6.93 5.96 8.25
N THR A 281 6.82 5.42 9.47
CA THR A 281 7.99 4.94 10.20
C THR A 281 8.67 3.79 9.44
N GLU A 282 7.91 2.82 8.93
CA GLU A 282 8.41 1.73 8.09
C GLU A 282 9.09 2.26 6.81
N ILE A 283 8.39 3.12 6.05
CA ILE A 283 8.89 3.67 4.77
C ILE A 283 10.20 4.43 4.96
N PHE A 284 10.26 5.33 5.95
CA PHE A 284 11.45 6.15 6.15
C PHE A 284 12.65 5.36 6.65
N TRP A 285 12.42 4.31 7.45
CA TRP A 285 13.49 3.39 7.86
C TRP A 285 14.13 2.72 6.64
N ILE A 286 13.31 2.15 5.76
CA ILE A 286 13.78 1.42 4.57
C ILE A 286 14.48 2.34 3.57
N SER A 287 14.01 3.58 3.45
CA SER A 287 14.68 4.61 2.64
C SER A 287 15.97 5.17 3.27
N SER A 288 16.38 4.69 4.46
CA SER A 288 17.52 5.21 5.23
C SER A 288 17.40 6.71 5.61
N SER A 289 16.18 7.24 5.66
CA SER A 289 15.88 8.63 6.04
C SER A 289 15.60 8.75 7.54
N HIS A 290 16.64 8.50 8.35
CA HIS A 290 16.53 8.36 9.81
C HIS A 290 15.91 9.59 10.52
N LEU A 291 16.19 10.81 10.05
CA LEU A 291 15.60 12.03 10.60
C LEU A 291 14.07 12.01 10.49
N TYR A 292 13.56 11.74 9.29
CA TYR A 292 12.12 11.69 9.02
C TYR A 292 11.44 10.51 9.72
N HIS A 293 12.14 9.37 9.81
CA HIS A 293 11.70 8.22 10.59
C HIS A 293 11.46 8.59 12.06
N ALA A 294 12.40 9.30 12.69
CA ALA A 294 12.27 9.72 14.08
C ALA A 294 11.13 10.74 14.29
N TYR A 295 10.95 11.68 13.37
CA TYR A 295 9.80 12.59 13.41
C TYR A 295 8.46 11.87 13.20
N ALA A 296 8.38 10.88 12.30
CA ALA A 296 7.18 10.07 12.11
C ALA A 296 6.81 9.32 13.41
N TRP A 297 7.81 8.76 14.10
CA TRP A 297 7.65 8.17 15.43
C TRP A 297 7.14 9.18 16.47
N LEU A 298 7.70 10.40 16.49
CA LEU A 298 7.27 11.44 17.42
C LEU A 298 5.80 11.84 17.19
N LYS A 299 5.38 12.02 15.94
CA LYS A 299 3.97 12.31 15.60
C LYS A 299 3.06 11.14 15.97
N LEU A 300 3.49 9.90 15.72
CA LEU A 300 2.76 8.69 16.13
C LEU A 300 2.57 8.63 17.65
N PHE A 301 3.64 8.81 18.42
CA PHE A 301 3.60 8.83 19.89
C PHE A 301 2.65 9.90 20.41
N THR A 302 2.77 11.13 19.90
CA THR A 302 1.94 12.26 20.33
C THR A 302 0.46 11.98 20.08
N LEU A 303 0.14 11.42 18.91
CA LEU A 303 -1.22 11.07 18.53
C LEU A 303 -1.77 9.93 19.39
N GLN A 304 -1.00 8.87 19.60
CA GLN A 304 -1.45 7.75 20.42
C GLN A 304 -1.62 8.11 21.89
N LYS A 305 -0.71 8.90 22.47
CA LYS A 305 -0.81 9.40 23.85
C LYS A 305 -2.06 10.25 24.09
N SER A 306 -2.50 11.02 23.09
CA SER A 306 -3.64 11.94 23.22
C SER A 306 -4.99 11.29 22.91
N PHE A 307 -5.06 10.38 21.92
CA PHE A 307 -6.33 9.85 21.43
C PHE A 307 -6.59 8.38 21.78
N ASN A 308 -5.56 7.56 22.03
CA ASN A 308 -5.72 6.12 22.25
C ASN A 308 -5.83 5.79 23.75
N LYS A 309 -7.04 5.92 24.31
CA LYS A 309 -7.31 5.61 25.72
C LYS A 309 -7.13 4.14 26.10
N ASN A 310 -7.15 3.24 25.11
CA ASN A 310 -7.02 1.80 25.30
C ASN A 310 -5.58 1.30 25.14
N LEU A 311 -4.62 2.21 24.93
CA LEU A 311 -3.22 1.85 24.80
C LEU A 311 -2.66 1.43 26.15
N SER A 312 -2.02 0.26 26.22
CA SER A 312 -1.40 -0.18 27.46
C SER A 312 -0.19 0.71 27.79
N GLN A 313 0.11 0.88 29.08
CA GLN A 313 1.28 1.63 29.51
C GLN A 313 2.58 1.03 28.95
N LYS A 314 2.63 -0.30 28.80
CA LYS A 314 3.74 -1.02 28.19
C LYS A 314 3.91 -0.67 26.71
N ASP A 315 2.82 -0.62 25.95
CA ASP A 315 2.88 -0.24 24.53
C ASP A 315 3.32 1.21 24.36
N LEU A 316 2.77 2.12 25.19
CA LEU A 316 3.18 3.52 25.18
C LEU A 316 4.67 3.69 25.52
N GLN A 317 5.17 2.93 26.50
CA GLN A 317 6.58 2.93 26.87
C GLN A 317 7.47 2.42 25.73
N MET A 318 7.08 1.35 25.04
CA MET A 318 7.82 0.82 23.88
C MET A 318 7.88 1.82 22.72
N ILE A 319 6.77 2.52 22.45
CA ILE A 319 6.71 3.56 21.42
C ILE A 319 7.56 4.76 21.82
N ALA A 320 7.49 5.20 23.08
CA ALA A 320 8.36 6.27 23.60
C ALA A 320 9.84 5.91 23.48
N SER A 321 10.24 4.70 23.87
CA SER A 321 11.61 4.21 23.72
C SER A 321 12.04 4.17 22.24
N SER A 322 11.14 3.77 21.33
CA SER A 322 11.41 3.78 19.89
C SER A 322 11.67 5.19 19.37
N VAL A 323 10.89 6.19 19.83
CA VAL A 323 11.07 7.59 19.43
C VAL A 323 12.44 8.12 19.87
N VAL A 324 12.84 7.85 21.12
CA VAL A 324 14.14 8.30 21.65
C VAL A 324 15.29 7.63 20.91
N LEU A 325 15.24 6.31 20.70
CA LEU A 325 16.29 5.58 19.99
C LEU A 325 16.37 5.99 18.52
N ALA A 326 15.24 6.20 17.85
CA ALA A 326 15.20 6.72 16.49
C ALA A 326 15.83 8.12 16.39
N ALA A 327 15.56 9.01 17.36
CA ALA A 327 16.14 10.35 17.41
C ALA A 327 17.65 10.34 17.67
N LEU A 328 18.13 9.43 18.53
CA LEU A 328 19.55 9.21 18.75
C LEU A 328 20.22 8.62 17.50
N ALA A 329 19.57 7.71 16.78
CA ALA A 329 20.12 7.09 15.56
C ALA A 329 20.34 8.08 14.39
N VAL A 330 19.75 9.28 14.43
CA VAL A 330 20.02 10.33 13.43
C VAL A 330 21.46 10.83 13.59
N ALA A 331 22.26 10.92 12.51
CA ALA A 331 23.63 11.44 12.62
C ALA A 331 23.67 12.90 13.15
N PRO A 332 24.67 13.29 13.96
CA PRO A 332 24.75 14.63 14.56
C PRO A 332 25.31 15.71 13.62
N TYR A 333 25.74 15.32 12.42
CA TYR A 333 26.35 16.20 11.43
C TYR A 333 25.63 16.06 10.09
N ASP A 334 25.53 17.17 9.36
CA ASP A 334 24.96 17.20 8.04
C ASP A 334 25.98 16.71 6.99
N HIS A 335 25.51 15.93 6.02
CA HIS A 335 26.32 15.43 4.91
C HIS A 335 26.60 16.50 3.82
N THR A 336 26.37 17.77 4.11
CA THR A 336 26.40 18.86 3.13
C THR A 336 27.80 19.37 2.80
N GLN A 337 28.84 18.89 3.51
CA GLN A 337 30.22 19.28 3.22
C GLN A 337 30.67 18.71 1.85
N GLY A 338 30.85 19.60 0.87
CA GLY A 338 31.24 19.25 -0.50
C GLY A 338 30.09 19.16 -1.50
N ALA A 339 28.84 19.42 -1.08
CA ALA A 339 27.69 19.42 -1.98
C ALA A 339 27.67 20.66 -2.88
N SER A 340 27.30 20.47 -4.14
CA SER A 340 27.09 21.54 -5.12
C SER A 340 25.84 22.37 -4.77
N HIS A 341 25.76 23.59 -5.32
CA HIS A 341 24.58 24.45 -5.13
C HIS A 341 23.26 23.77 -5.55
N SER A 342 23.28 23.05 -6.67
CA SER A 342 22.10 22.33 -7.17
C SER A 342 21.67 21.20 -6.23
N GLU A 343 22.60 20.46 -5.64
CA GLU A 343 22.30 19.42 -4.66
C GLU A 343 21.66 20.01 -3.39
N LEU A 344 22.16 21.16 -2.94
CA LEU A 344 21.61 21.87 -1.78
C LEU A 344 20.19 22.39 -2.05
N GLU A 345 19.89 22.88 -3.25
CA GLU A 345 18.53 23.30 -3.62
C GLU A 345 17.56 22.12 -3.67
N ASN A 346 17.96 21.01 -4.29
CA ASN A 346 17.17 19.78 -4.35
C ASN A 346 16.90 19.23 -2.94
N GLU A 347 17.90 19.28 -2.05
CA GLU A 347 17.74 18.85 -0.67
C GLU A 347 16.79 19.75 0.13
N LYS A 348 16.81 21.07 -0.09
CA LYS A 348 15.83 21.99 0.51
C LYS A 348 14.40 21.69 0.05
N GLU A 349 14.19 21.47 -1.24
CA GLU A 349 12.86 21.12 -1.77
C GLU A 349 12.38 19.78 -1.19
N ARG A 350 13.27 18.77 -1.13
CA ARG A 350 12.99 17.48 -0.49
C ARG A 350 12.62 17.66 0.98
N ASN A 351 13.43 18.40 1.75
CA ASN A 351 13.17 18.67 3.17
C ASN A 351 11.81 19.34 3.37
N MET A 352 11.46 20.31 2.52
CA MET A 352 10.17 21.00 2.57
C MET A 352 9.00 20.06 2.27
N ARG A 353 9.12 19.23 1.23
CA ARG A 353 8.12 18.21 0.89
C ARG A 353 7.90 17.24 2.07
N MET A 354 8.99 16.77 2.69
CA MET A 354 8.92 15.84 3.82
C MET A 354 8.33 16.48 5.07
N ALA A 355 8.69 17.73 5.38
CA ALA A 355 8.09 18.49 6.47
C ALA A 355 6.57 18.62 6.32
N ASN A 356 6.07 18.86 5.10
CA ASN A 356 4.63 18.92 4.84
C ASN A 356 3.93 17.58 5.05
N LEU A 357 4.53 16.48 4.60
CA LEU A 357 3.95 15.14 4.75
C LEU A 357 3.95 14.68 6.21
N ILE A 358 5.01 14.96 6.96
CA ILE A 358 5.17 14.55 8.37
C ILE A 358 4.39 15.46 9.32
N GLY A 359 4.40 16.77 9.07
CA GLY A 359 3.57 17.73 9.81
C GLY A 359 2.08 17.61 9.48
N PHE A 360 1.75 16.91 8.40
CA PHE A 360 0.42 16.90 7.80
C PHE A 360 -0.10 18.33 7.56
N ASN A 361 0.79 19.20 7.09
CA ASN A 361 0.47 20.62 6.89
C ASN A 361 -0.42 20.76 5.66
N LEU A 362 -1.64 21.26 5.88
CA LEU A 362 -2.64 21.49 4.81
C LEU A 362 -2.70 22.94 4.34
N ASP A 363 -2.02 23.85 5.05
CA ASP A 363 -1.99 25.27 4.76
C ASP A 363 -0.72 25.68 3.99
N LEU A 364 -0.87 26.63 3.08
CA LEU A 364 0.23 27.13 2.25
C LEU A 364 1.09 28.19 2.96
N LYS A 365 0.71 28.66 4.15
CA LYS A 365 1.40 29.76 4.83
C LYS A 365 2.85 29.34 5.16
N PRO A 366 3.85 30.15 4.76
CA PRO A 366 5.26 29.82 4.97
C PRO A 366 5.70 29.91 6.45
N GLU A 367 4.97 30.67 7.27
CA GLU A 367 5.34 30.96 8.67
C GLU A 367 5.16 29.76 9.64
N SER A 368 4.45 28.70 9.23
CA SER A 368 4.24 27.49 10.04
C SER A 368 5.15 26.32 9.66
N ARG A 369 6.14 26.54 8.77
CA ARG A 369 6.97 25.47 8.23
C ARG A 369 8.18 25.23 9.13
N GLU A 370 8.04 24.28 10.05
CA GLU A 370 9.14 23.79 10.87
C GLU A 370 10.26 23.21 10.00
N VAL A 371 11.48 23.70 10.21
CA VAL A 371 12.68 23.09 9.64
C VAL A 371 13.00 21.85 10.48
N LEU A 372 12.81 20.67 9.88
CA LEU A 372 13.14 19.40 10.52
C LEU A 372 14.65 19.33 10.75
N SER A 373 15.05 19.20 12.01
CA SER A 373 16.46 19.12 12.40
C SER A 373 16.61 18.23 13.63
N ARG A 374 17.79 17.60 13.79
CA ARG A 374 18.05 16.77 14.97
C ARG A 374 17.92 17.58 16.27
N SER A 375 18.40 18.82 16.30
CA SER A 375 18.33 19.68 17.49
C SER A 375 16.88 20.01 17.90
N SER A 376 16.03 20.38 16.93
CA SER A 376 14.60 20.59 17.18
C SER A 376 13.93 19.32 17.66
N LEU A 377 14.23 18.18 17.02
CA LEU A 377 13.68 16.88 17.40
C LEU A 377 13.98 16.54 18.86
N LEU A 378 15.25 16.67 19.30
CA LEU A 378 15.64 16.37 20.69
C LEU A 378 14.96 17.32 21.70
N SER A 379 14.83 18.60 21.35
CA SER A 379 14.07 19.56 22.17
C SER A 379 12.58 19.17 22.27
N GLU A 380 11.98 18.72 21.16
CA GLU A 380 10.60 18.27 21.12
C GLU A 380 10.35 17.02 21.98
N LEU A 381 11.31 16.07 22.06
CA LEU A 381 11.19 14.89 22.94
C LEU A 381 10.93 15.27 24.39
N VAL A 382 11.63 16.31 24.87
CA VAL A 382 11.48 16.83 26.22
C VAL A 382 10.14 17.55 26.36
N SER A 383 9.83 18.48 25.45
CA SER A 383 8.60 19.30 25.53
C SER A 383 7.30 18.47 25.45
N LYS A 384 7.28 17.38 24.67
CA LYS A 384 6.12 16.48 24.51
C LYS A 384 6.04 15.41 25.60
N GLY A 385 7.00 15.36 26.52
CA GLY A 385 7.07 14.37 27.59
C GLY A 385 7.21 12.95 27.05
N VAL A 386 8.09 12.76 26.06
CA VAL A 386 8.49 11.41 25.59
C VAL A 386 9.42 10.78 26.63
N MET A 387 10.36 11.56 27.16
CA MET A 387 11.36 11.13 28.15
C MET A 387 10.74 10.62 29.45
N SER A 388 9.55 11.09 29.84
CA SER A 388 8.86 10.55 31.02
C SER A 388 8.36 9.12 30.80
N CYS A 389 8.02 8.76 29.56
CA CYS A 389 7.38 7.49 29.22
C CYS A 389 8.36 6.39 28.79
N ALA A 390 9.56 6.74 28.32
CA ALA A 390 10.56 5.77 27.87
C ALA A 390 11.04 4.83 28.99
N THR A 391 11.64 3.70 28.63
CA THR A 391 12.33 2.79 29.56
C THR A 391 13.56 3.45 30.16
N GLN A 392 13.95 3.04 31.38
CA GLN A 392 15.07 3.67 32.09
C GLN A 392 16.39 3.52 31.32
N GLU A 393 16.64 2.35 30.74
CA GLU A 393 17.85 2.06 29.96
C GLU A 393 18.02 3.02 28.77
N VAL A 394 16.91 3.43 28.15
CA VAL A 394 16.91 4.35 27.01
C VAL A 394 17.12 5.79 27.46
N LYS A 395 16.60 6.17 28.65
CA LYS A 395 16.86 7.50 29.25
C LYS A 395 18.32 7.64 29.65
N ASP A 396 18.89 6.59 30.25
CA ASP A 396 20.29 6.56 30.67
C ASP A 396 21.21 6.67 29.43
N LEU A 397 20.89 5.94 28.36
CA LEU A 397 21.62 6.03 27.09
C LEU A 397 21.55 7.44 26.48
N TYR A 398 20.36 8.06 26.48
CA TYR A 398 20.19 9.44 26.02
C TYR A 398 21.09 10.42 26.81
N HIS A 399 21.12 10.29 28.14
CA HIS A 399 21.95 11.14 29.00
C HIS A 399 23.45 10.92 28.73
N LEU A 400 23.88 9.67 28.62
CA LEU A 400 25.27 9.29 28.32
C LEU A 400 25.77 9.86 26.98
N LEU A 401 24.93 9.85 25.94
CA LEU A 401 25.35 10.26 24.60
C LEU A 401 25.22 11.77 24.32
N GLU A 402 24.29 12.47 24.98
CA GLU A 402 24.02 13.89 24.72
C GLU A 402 24.54 14.85 25.79
N HIS A 403 24.70 14.40 27.05
CA HIS A 403 25.02 15.28 28.17
C HIS A 403 26.35 14.97 28.86
N GLU A 404 26.80 13.71 28.84
CA GLU A 404 28.04 13.31 29.51
C GLU A 404 29.28 13.51 28.62
N PHE A 405 30.39 13.89 29.26
CA PHE A 405 31.70 14.02 28.62
C PHE A 405 32.68 13.03 29.26
N LEU A 406 32.86 11.87 28.62
CA LEU A 406 33.59 10.71 29.13
C LEU A 406 34.52 10.14 28.05
N PRO A 407 35.60 10.84 27.68
CA PRO A 407 36.43 10.53 26.52
C PRO A 407 37.16 9.18 26.56
N LEU A 408 37.19 8.48 27.70
CA LEU A 408 37.82 7.16 27.85
C LEU A 408 36.82 6.07 28.29
N ASP A 409 35.72 6.44 28.96
CA ASP A 409 34.77 5.50 29.57
C ASP A 409 33.42 5.42 28.83
N LEU A 410 33.25 6.15 27.73
CA LEU A 410 31.95 6.21 27.03
C LEU A 410 31.54 4.83 26.51
N THR A 411 32.43 4.14 25.79
CA THR A 411 32.15 2.83 25.19
C THR A 411 31.83 1.78 26.25
N THR A 412 32.59 1.74 27.36
CA THR A 412 32.40 0.77 28.45
C THR A 412 31.05 0.94 29.15
N LYS A 413 30.52 2.17 29.23
CA LYS A 413 29.20 2.46 29.80
C LYS A 413 28.05 2.26 28.81
N VAL A 414 28.26 2.53 27.52
CA VAL A 414 27.22 2.41 26.48
C VAL A 414 26.95 0.94 26.11
N GLN A 415 27.98 0.10 26.03
CA GLN A 415 27.82 -1.31 25.59
C GLN A 415 26.83 -2.12 26.45
N PRO A 416 26.87 -2.10 27.80
CA PRO A 416 25.88 -2.78 28.62
C PRO A 416 24.44 -2.29 28.36
N MET A 417 24.26 -1.01 28.05
CA MET A 417 22.94 -0.47 27.70
C MET A 417 22.46 -0.98 26.35
N LEU A 418 23.33 -0.99 25.32
CA LEU A 418 23.00 -1.52 24.00
C LEU A 418 22.64 -3.01 24.04
N SER A 419 23.36 -3.82 24.84
CA SER A 419 23.06 -5.24 25.02
C SER A 419 21.74 -5.51 25.75
N LYS A 420 21.27 -4.58 26.59
CA LYS A 420 19.93 -4.64 27.19
C LYS A 420 18.87 -4.23 26.17
N ILE A 421 19.11 -3.15 25.42
CA ILE A 421 18.18 -2.63 24.40
C ILE A 421 17.98 -3.64 23.27
N SER A 422 19.01 -4.39 22.86
CA SER A 422 18.89 -5.41 21.82
C SER A 422 17.93 -6.56 22.19
N LYS A 423 17.71 -6.78 23.49
CA LYS A 423 16.76 -7.77 24.02
C LYS A 423 15.36 -7.19 24.23
N LEU A 424 15.21 -5.87 24.14
CA LEU A 424 13.93 -5.19 24.27
C LEU A 424 13.23 -5.14 22.90
N GLY A 425 12.00 -5.64 22.87
CA GLY A 425 11.20 -5.73 21.67
C GLY A 425 9.96 -6.58 21.90
N GLY A 426 9.05 -6.58 20.94
CA GLY A 426 7.94 -7.50 20.93
C GLY A 426 6.71 -6.99 20.20
N LYS A 427 5.73 -7.88 20.12
CA LYS A 427 4.40 -7.57 19.58
C LYS A 427 3.66 -6.65 20.55
N LEU A 428 3.13 -5.57 20.00
CA LEU A 428 2.29 -4.64 20.75
C LEU A 428 0.85 -5.19 20.80
N ALA A 429 0.04 -4.71 21.75
CA ALA A 429 -1.36 -5.11 21.81
C ALA A 429 -2.12 -4.71 20.53
N SER A 430 -3.24 -5.37 20.24
CA SER A 430 -4.08 -5.09 19.04
C SER A 430 -4.57 -3.64 18.95
N ALA A 431 -4.57 -2.90 20.06
CA ALA A 431 -4.88 -1.48 20.10
C ALA A 431 -3.78 -0.59 19.49
N SER A 432 -2.57 -1.13 19.26
CA SER A 432 -1.48 -0.46 18.55
C SER A 432 -1.59 -0.70 17.04
N SER A 433 -1.48 0.36 16.24
CA SER A 433 -1.37 0.21 14.77
C SER A 433 0.04 -0.18 14.30
N VAL A 434 1.00 -0.27 15.22
CA VAL A 434 2.32 -0.87 14.98
C VAL A 434 2.25 -2.30 15.52
N PRO A 435 2.38 -3.33 14.66
CA PRO A 435 2.19 -4.72 15.09
C PRO A 435 3.37 -5.24 15.92
N GLU A 436 4.59 -4.79 15.62
CA GLU A 436 5.80 -5.27 16.27
C GLU A 436 6.88 -4.18 16.29
N VAL A 437 7.61 -4.09 17.39
CA VAL A 437 8.72 -3.16 17.57
C VAL A 437 9.95 -3.95 17.99
N HIS A 438 11.00 -3.85 17.19
CA HIS A 438 12.32 -4.42 17.49
C HIS A 438 13.30 -3.29 17.75
N LEU A 439 13.65 -3.03 19.02
CA LEU A 439 14.61 -1.96 19.34
C LEU A 439 16.03 -2.33 18.90
N SER A 440 16.29 -3.61 18.67
CA SER A 440 17.55 -4.13 18.11
C SER A 440 17.93 -3.47 16.77
N GLN A 441 16.95 -3.01 15.98
CA GLN A 441 17.21 -2.36 14.69
C GLN A 441 18.05 -1.09 14.82
N TYR A 442 18.01 -0.41 15.97
CA TYR A 442 18.75 0.82 16.19
C TYR A 442 20.18 0.58 16.68
N VAL A 443 20.52 -0.63 17.14
CA VAL A 443 21.80 -0.91 17.80
C VAL A 443 22.96 -0.50 16.92
N THR A 444 23.03 -0.99 15.68
CA THR A 444 24.14 -0.66 14.77
C THR A 444 24.28 0.85 14.48
N ALA A 445 23.18 1.60 14.45
CA ALA A 445 23.23 3.05 14.26
C ALA A 445 23.74 3.76 15.54
N LEU A 446 23.35 3.25 16.71
CA LEU A 446 23.78 3.78 18.01
C LEU A 446 25.24 3.47 18.32
N GLU A 447 25.74 2.30 17.91
CA GLU A 447 27.15 1.93 17.98
C GLU A 447 28.01 2.93 17.19
N LYS A 448 27.65 3.17 15.92
CA LYS A 448 28.29 4.21 15.11
C LYS A 448 28.23 5.59 15.75
N LEU A 449 27.08 5.97 16.32
CA LEU A 449 26.97 7.25 17.02
C LEU A 449 27.89 7.32 18.24
N ALA A 450 27.97 6.25 19.03
CA ALA A 450 28.82 6.19 20.22
C ALA A 450 30.29 6.38 19.85
N THR A 451 30.79 5.67 18.83
CA THR A 451 32.15 5.85 18.30
C THR A 451 32.40 7.27 17.81
N LEU A 452 31.44 7.87 17.09
CA LEU A 452 31.57 9.24 16.59
C LEU A 452 31.59 10.27 17.74
N ARG A 453 30.79 10.04 18.78
CA ARG A 453 30.79 10.88 20.00
C ARG A 453 32.10 10.73 20.76
N LEU A 454 32.61 9.51 20.90
CA LEU A 454 33.91 9.24 21.50
C LEU A 454 35.03 9.98 20.76
N LEU A 455 35.12 9.81 19.44
CA LEU A 455 36.08 10.52 18.58
C LEU A 455 35.99 12.03 18.76
N LYS A 456 34.77 12.58 18.79
CA LYS A 456 34.55 14.00 19.04
C LYS A 456 35.08 14.40 20.41
N GLN A 457 34.75 13.68 21.48
CA GLN A 457 35.21 14.01 22.83
C GLN A 457 36.73 13.92 22.95
N VAL A 458 37.34 12.85 22.44
CA VAL A 458 38.79 12.64 22.41
C VAL A 458 39.49 13.77 21.65
N SER A 459 38.96 14.21 20.50
CA SER A 459 39.54 15.31 19.72
C SER A 459 39.57 16.66 20.44
N HIS A 460 38.72 16.87 21.45
CA HIS A 460 38.74 18.09 22.26
C HIS A 460 39.81 18.05 23.36
N VAL A 461 40.27 16.86 23.74
CA VAL A 461 41.22 16.65 24.85
C VAL A 461 42.62 16.37 24.35
N TYR A 462 42.75 15.62 23.26
CA TYR A 462 44.02 15.13 22.74
C TYR A 462 44.36 15.76 21.40
N GLN A 463 45.57 16.30 21.28
CA GLN A 463 46.10 16.82 20.01
C GLN A 463 46.74 15.72 19.14
N THR A 464 47.35 14.72 19.79
CA THR A 464 47.97 13.55 19.14
C THR A 464 47.68 12.30 19.96
N MET A 465 47.21 11.24 19.32
CA MET A 465 46.91 9.96 19.98
C MET A 465 47.46 8.82 19.12
N LYS A 466 48.00 7.78 19.77
CA LYS A 466 48.37 6.55 19.06
C LYS A 466 47.11 5.78 18.70
N ILE A 467 47.07 5.22 17.49
CA ILE A 467 45.93 4.40 17.03
C ILE A 467 45.72 3.20 17.97
N GLU A 468 46.79 2.56 18.44
CA GLU A 468 46.72 1.44 19.40
C GLU A 468 46.02 1.83 20.71
N SER A 469 46.30 3.03 21.23
CA SER A 469 45.63 3.55 22.42
C SER A 469 44.15 3.82 22.16
N PHE A 470 43.81 4.38 20.99
CA PHE A 470 42.42 4.63 20.62
C PHE A 470 41.61 3.33 20.47
N VAL A 471 42.18 2.29 19.85
CA VAL A 471 41.54 0.97 19.73
C VAL A 471 41.40 0.28 21.09
N SER A 472 42.31 0.55 22.02
CA SER A 472 42.21 0.01 23.40
C SER A 472 41.09 0.69 24.21
N ASP A 473 40.84 1.98 23.95
CA ASP A 473 39.77 2.77 24.57
C ASP A 473 38.41 2.55 23.89
N ASP A 474 38.39 2.04 22.65
CA ASP A 474 37.20 1.58 21.93
C ASP A 474 37.27 0.08 21.58
N PRO A 475 37.33 -0.84 22.58
CA PRO A 475 37.58 -2.26 22.34
C PRO A 475 36.39 -3.02 21.72
N VAL A 476 35.30 -2.32 21.38
CA VAL A 476 33.99 -2.90 21.07
C VAL A 476 33.56 -2.63 19.62
N PHE A 477 34.08 -1.58 18.95
CA PHE A 477 33.60 -1.13 17.63
C PHE A 477 34.63 -1.22 16.51
#